data_AF-A0A453M5A7-F1
#
_entry.id   AF-A0A453M5A7-F1
#
_cell.length_a   1.000
_cell.length_b   1.000
_cell.length_c   1.000
_cell.angle_alpha   90.00
_cell.angle_beta   90.00
_cell.angle_gamma   90.00
#
_symmetry.space_group_name_H-M   'P 1'
#
loop_
_entity.id
_entity.type
_entity.pdbx_description
1 polymer ?
#
loop_
_entity_poly.entity_id
_entity_poly.type
_entity_poly.pdbx_seq_one_letter_code
_entity_poly.pdbx_strand_id
1 'polypeptide(L)'
;GMDGKLDESSARLLLDSAPSKVISNEMTVQVKCSLAYMDFEGRSDGRSVKSVIAHVAPLKLVLVHGSAEATEHLKMHCAKNSDLHVYAPQIEETIDVTSDLCAYKV
;
A
#
# COMPACT_ATOMS: atom_id res chain seq x y z
N GLY A 1 24.62 24.73 -37.16
CA GLY A 1 23.83 23.57 -36.73
C GLY A 1 24.78 22.56 -36.16
N MET A 2 24.63 22.21 -34.87
CA MET A 2 25.47 21.22 -34.21
C MET A 2 24.88 19.84 -34.53
N ASP A 3 25.57 19.09 -35.39
CA ASP A 3 25.28 17.68 -35.65
C ASP A 3 25.59 16.87 -34.38
N GLY A 4 24.53 16.45 -33.70
CA GLY A 4 24.59 15.53 -32.58
C GLY A 4 24.89 14.12 -33.06
N LYS A 5 26.17 13.74 -33.07
CA LYS A 5 26.57 12.33 -33.09
C LYS A 5 26.19 11.68 -31.75
N LEU A 6 24.98 11.14 -31.70
CA LEU A 6 24.60 10.16 -30.68
C LEU A 6 25.51 8.94 -30.81
N ASP A 7 26.15 8.59 -29.70
CA ASP A 7 27.03 7.44 -29.52
C ASP A 7 26.34 6.12 -29.92
N GLU A 8 26.73 5.56 -31.08
CA GLU A 8 26.27 4.26 -31.58
C GLU A 8 26.51 3.10 -30.60
N SER A 9 27.43 3.25 -29.63
CA SER A 9 27.72 2.24 -28.62
C SER A 9 26.53 2.03 -27.66
N SER A 10 25.87 3.11 -27.26
CA SER A 10 24.70 3.08 -26.37
C SER A 10 23.45 2.48 -27.04
N ALA A 11 23.32 2.61 -28.37
CA ALA A 11 22.16 2.08 -29.11
C ALA A 11 22.18 0.55 -29.27
N ARG A 12 23.36 -0.07 -29.30
CA ARG A 12 23.51 -1.54 -29.42
C ARG A 12 23.01 -2.30 -28.19
N LEU A 13 22.99 -1.68 -27.01
CA LEU A 13 22.50 -2.30 -25.78
C LEU A 13 20.96 -2.37 -25.71
N LEU A 14 20.24 -1.60 -26.54
CA LEU A 14 18.78 -1.51 -26.51
C LEU A 14 18.09 -2.43 -27.53
N LEU A 15 18.84 -3.00 -28.48
CA LEU A 15 18.30 -3.79 -29.60
C LEU A 15 19.21 -4.98 -29.93
N ASP A 16 19.58 -5.77 -28.92
CA ASP A 16 20.12 -7.10 -29.18
C ASP A 16 18.98 -7.98 -29.70
N SER A 17 18.89 -8.11 -31.02
CA SER A 17 17.86 -8.87 -31.74
C SER A 17 18.22 -10.35 -31.89
N ALA A 18 19.36 -10.77 -31.36
CA ALA A 18 19.75 -12.17 -31.37
C ALA A 18 18.84 -13.00 -30.46
N PRO A 19 18.38 -14.19 -30.91
CA PRO A 19 17.57 -15.06 -30.07
C PRO A 19 18.38 -15.50 -28.85
N SER A 20 17.86 -15.25 -27.64
CA SER A 20 18.48 -15.65 -26.37
C SER A 20 17.60 -16.64 -25.62
N LYS A 21 18.22 -17.44 -24.74
CA LYS A 21 17.54 -18.38 -23.85
C LYS A 21 17.83 -18.00 -22.41
N VAL A 22 16.78 -17.83 -21.61
CA VAL A 22 16.91 -17.62 -20.16
C VAL A 22 17.32 -18.94 -19.50
N ILE A 23 18.39 -18.91 -18.71
CA ILE A 23 18.86 -20.02 -17.89
C ILE A 23 18.80 -19.60 -16.43
N SER A 24 18.09 -20.36 -15.59
CA SER A 24 18.01 -20.17 -14.15
C SER A 24 18.95 -21.14 -13.43
N ASN A 25 19.73 -20.67 -12.47
CA ASN A 25 20.61 -21.51 -11.65
C ASN A 25 20.57 -21.06 -10.20
N GLU A 26 20.58 -22.01 -9.26
CA GLU A 26 20.66 -21.72 -7.83
C GLU A 26 22.12 -21.75 -7.36
N MET A 27 22.51 -20.77 -6.56
CA MET A 27 23.86 -20.68 -6.00
C MET A 27 23.83 -19.99 -4.63
N THR A 28 24.58 -20.54 -3.68
CA THR A 28 24.77 -19.93 -2.36
C THR A 28 25.84 -18.84 -2.42
N VAL A 29 25.51 -17.63 -1.98
CA VAL A 29 26.44 -16.49 -1.91
C VAL A 29 26.66 -16.03 -0.47
N GLN A 30 27.89 -15.64 -0.13
CA GLN A 30 28.21 -15.08 1.17
C GLN A 30 27.98 -13.56 1.17
N VAL A 31 26.96 -13.09 1.88
CA VAL A 31 26.64 -11.66 1.99
C VAL A 31 27.57 -11.00 3.00
N LYS A 32 28.53 -10.20 2.53
CA LYS A 32 29.47 -9.42 3.36
C LYS A 32 29.19 -7.91 3.25
N CYS A 33 28.03 -7.48 3.72
CA CYS A 33 27.67 -6.06 3.76
C CYS A 33 26.88 -5.73 5.03
N SER A 34 26.82 -4.45 5.37
CA SER A 34 25.92 -3.94 6.41
C SER A 34 24.54 -3.71 5.80
N LEU A 35 23.51 -4.26 6.42
CA LEU A 35 22.13 -4.09 6.00
C LEU A 35 21.44 -3.10 6.94
N ALA A 36 20.91 -2.02 6.37
CA ALA A 36 20.08 -1.07 7.08
C ALA A 36 18.72 -1.00 6.40
N TYR A 37 17.65 -1.06 7.19
CA TYR A 37 16.30 -0.80 6.72
C TYR A 37 15.98 0.67 6.93
N MET A 38 15.50 1.32 5.87
CA MET A 38 15.02 2.70 5.90
C MET A 38 13.63 2.73 5.29
N ASP A 39 12.68 3.27 6.03
CA ASP A 39 11.28 3.31 5.61
C ASP A 39 10.99 4.59 4.82
N PHE A 40 10.78 4.43 3.51
CA PHE A 40 10.43 5.51 2.58
C PHE A 40 9.09 5.25 1.89
N GLU A 41 8.19 4.48 2.52
CA GLU A 41 6.91 4.11 1.91
C GLU A 41 5.89 5.27 1.84
N GLY A 42 6.15 6.38 2.54
CA GLY A 42 5.30 7.57 2.51
C GLY A 42 3.91 7.37 3.13
N ARG A 43 3.75 6.34 3.98
CA ARG A 43 2.49 6.05 4.65
C ARG A 43 2.28 6.94 5.87
N SER A 44 1.01 7.21 6.16
CA SER A 44 0.63 7.83 7.43
C SER A 44 0.92 6.88 8.59
N ASP A 45 1.57 7.40 9.62
CA ASP A 45 1.81 6.65 10.84
C ASP A 45 0.52 6.45 11.65
N GLY A 46 0.57 5.55 12.63
CA GLY A 46 -0.60 5.22 13.44
C GLY A 46 -1.18 6.42 14.20
N ARG A 47 -0.38 7.43 14.55
CA ARG A 47 -0.89 8.64 15.22
C ARG A 47 -1.65 9.53 14.24
N SER A 48 -1.11 9.75 13.04
CA SER A 48 -1.76 10.57 12.01
C SER A 48 -3.09 9.97 11.59
N VAL A 49 -3.15 8.65 11.34
CA VAL A 49 -4.40 7.97 10.96
C VAL A 49 -5.48 8.15 12.04
N LYS A 50 -5.13 7.96 13.32
CA LYS A 50 -6.07 8.19 14.44
C LYS A 50 -6.56 9.63 14.51
N SER A 51 -5.66 10.59 14.29
CA SER A 51 -6.00 12.02 14.25
C SER A 51 -6.96 12.35 13.11
N VAL A 52 -6.74 11.79 11.92
CA VAL A 52 -7.62 11.98 10.77
C VAL A 52 -9.00 11.40 11.05
N ILE A 53 -9.09 10.18 11.60
CA ILE A 53 -10.37 9.55 11.94
C ILE A 53 -11.13 10.38 12.97
N ALA A 54 -10.44 10.87 14.02
CA ALA A 54 -11.05 11.72 15.03
C ALA A 54 -11.55 13.06 14.45
N HIS A 55 -10.82 13.64 13.49
CA HIS A 55 -11.21 14.90 12.86
C HIS A 55 -12.36 14.74 11.87
N VAL A 56 -12.38 13.65 11.10
CA VAL A 56 -13.46 13.35 10.13
C VAL A 56 -14.75 12.93 10.84
N ALA A 57 -14.63 12.27 12.00
CA ALA A 57 -15.76 11.75 12.79
C ALA A 57 -16.80 10.99 11.94
N PRO A 58 -16.40 9.91 11.24
CA PRO A 58 -17.33 9.14 10.42
C PRO A 58 -18.39 8.44 11.28
N LEU A 59 -19.55 8.13 10.70
CA LEU A 59 -20.59 7.31 11.37
C LEU A 59 -20.30 5.80 11.26
N LYS A 60 -19.72 5.39 10.13
CA LYS A 60 -19.31 4.01 9.84
C LYS A 60 -17.90 4.02 9.25
N LEU A 61 -17.04 3.14 9.73
CA LEU A 61 -15.66 2.98 9.28
C LEU A 61 -15.42 1.54 8.86
N VAL A 62 -14.90 1.34 7.65
CA VAL A 62 -14.48 0.02 7.16
C VAL A 62 -12.96 0.03 7.05
N LEU A 63 -12.31 -0.86 7.79
CA LEU A 63 -10.87 -1.06 7.78
C LEU A 63 -10.54 -2.16 6.77
N VAL A 64 -9.88 -1.79 5.68
CA VAL A 64 -9.41 -2.71 4.65
C VAL A 64 -7.90 -2.65 4.56
N HIS A 65 -7.28 -3.77 4.19
CA HIS A 65 -5.84 -3.91 3.95
C HIS A 65 -4.97 -3.64 5.20
N GLY A 66 -4.06 -4.55 5.51
CA GLY A 66 -3.21 -4.44 6.71
C GLY A 66 -2.96 -5.81 7.32
N SER A 67 -1.98 -5.90 8.22
CA SER A 67 -1.82 -7.11 9.03
C SER A 67 -3.03 -7.26 9.96
N ALA A 68 -3.38 -8.50 10.29
CA ALA A 68 -4.48 -8.78 11.21
C ALA A 68 -4.29 -8.05 12.56
N GLU A 69 -3.04 -7.98 13.04
CA GLU A 69 -2.66 -7.28 14.26
C GLU A 69 -2.92 -5.77 14.17
N ALA A 70 -2.52 -5.12 13.07
CA ALA A 70 -2.67 -3.68 12.90
C ALA A 70 -4.15 -3.29 12.77
N THR A 71 -4.92 -4.05 12.00
CA THR A 71 -6.35 -3.83 11.80
C THR A 71 -7.12 -3.99 13.11
N GLU A 72 -6.85 -5.04 13.88
CA GLU A 72 -7.50 -5.28 15.18
C GLU A 72 -7.12 -4.19 16.19
N HIS A 73 -5.86 -3.77 16.23
CA HIS A 73 -5.42 -2.70 17.11
C HIS A 73 -6.12 -1.36 16.80
N LEU A 74 -6.29 -1.03 15.52
CA LEU A 74 -7.00 0.18 15.12
C LEU A 74 -8.50 0.08 15.43
N LYS A 75 -9.12 -1.08 15.16
CA LYS A 75 -10.51 -1.38 15.50
C LYS A 75 -10.79 -1.20 16.99
N MET A 76 -9.94 -1.78 17.85
CA MET A 76 -10.04 -1.64 19.31
C MET A 76 -9.89 -0.18 19.77
N HIS A 77 -9.07 0.61 19.09
CA HIS A 77 -8.92 2.03 19.42
C HIS A 77 -10.16 2.85 19.04
N CYS A 78 -10.71 2.60 17.85
CA CYS A 78 -11.91 3.27 17.36
C CYS A 78 -13.15 2.89 18.17
N ALA A 79 -13.29 1.64 18.60
CA ALA A 79 -14.41 1.18 19.42
C ALA A 79 -14.48 1.83 20.83
N LYS A 80 -13.38 2.42 21.32
CA LYS A 80 -13.34 3.13 22.61
C LYS A 80 -13.91 4.55 22.56
N ASN A 81 -13.98 5.15 21.37
CA ASN A 81 -14.53 6.49 21.16
C ASN A 81 -15.94 6.31 20.57
N SER A 82 -16.91 6.35 21.46
CA SER A 82 -18.30 5.89 21.28
C SER A 82 -19.00 6.48 20.06
N ASP A 83 -19.91 5.69 19.48
CA ASP A 83 -20.81 5.94 18.33
C ASP A 83 -20.27 5.64 16.92
N LEU A 84 -18.99 5.26 16.78
CA LEU A 84 -18.45 4.80 15.49
C LEU A 84 -18.64 3.30 15.27
N HIS A 85 -19.36 2.92 14.21
CA HIS A 85 -19.45 1.52 13.78
C HIS A 85 -18.21 1.12 12.95
N VAL A 86 -17.39 0.22 13.47
CA VAL A 86 -16.14 -0.21 12.82
C VAL A 86 -16.25 -1.65 12.29
N TYR A 87 -15.99 -1.83 11.01
CA TYR A 87 -15.96 -3.11 10.31
C TYR A 87 -14.55 -3.41 9.83
N ALA A 88 -14.15 -4.68 9.88
CA ALA A 88 -12.84 -5.14 9.42
C ALA A 88 -13.02 -6.48 8.69
N PRO A 89 -13.48 -6.46 7.43
CA PRO A 89 -13.80 -7.66 6.68
C PRO A 89 -12.52 -8.47 6.35
N GLN A 90 -12.67 -9.79 6.32
CA GLN A 90 -11.65 -10.71 5.81
C GLN A 90 -11.62 -10.70 4.28
N ILE A 91 -10.57 -11.30 3.71
CA ILE A 91 -10.47 -11.51 2.26
C ILE A 91 -11.72 -12.29 1.80
N GLU A 92 -12.37 -11.78 0.76
CA GLU A 92 -13.63 -12.33 0.19
C GLU A 92 -14.87 -12.22 1.09
N GLU A 93 -14.80 -11.55 2.25
CA GLU A 93 -15.97 -11.28 3.09
C GLU A 93 -16.78 -10.09 2.54
N THR A 94 -18.09 -10.27 2.44
CA THR A 94 -19.02 -9.18 2.08
C THR A 94 -19.73 -8.68 3.33
N ILE A 95 -19.68 -7.37 3.54
CA ILE A 95 -20.36 -6.69 4.65
C ILE A 95 -21.43 -5.73 4.13
N ASP A 96 -22.61 -5.74 4.76
CA ASP A 96 -23.62 -4.73 4.51
C ASP A 96 -23.40 -3.54 5.45
N VAL A 97 -23.11 -2.38 4.85
CA VAL A 97 -22.88 -1.12 5.57
C VAL A 97 -23.97 -0.08 5.29
N THR A 98 -25.10 -0.50 4.71
CA THR A 98 -26.24 0.37 4.37
C THR A 98 -26.80 1.09 5.61
N SER A 99 -27.09 2.38 5.49
CA SER A 99 -27.71 3.20 6.55
C SER A 99 -29.09 3.65 6.09
N ASP A 100 -30.11 3.40 6.90
CA ASP A 100 -31.48 3.84 6.65
C ASP A 100 -31.67 5.31 7.00
N LEU A 101 -31.06 6.21 6.22
CA LEU A 101 -31.41 7.63 6.24
C LEU A 101 -32.16 7.96 4.95
N CYS A 102 -33.48 8.11 5.05
CA CYS A 102 -34.29 8.73 4.01
C CYS A 102 -33.94 10.23 3.95
N ALA A 103 -32.93 10.59 3.16
CA ALA A 103 -32.64 11.98 2.84
C ALA A 103 -33.67 12.48 1.81
N TYR A 104 -34.71 13.15 2.27
CA TYR A 104 -35.63 13.89 1.40
C TYR A 104 -35.29 15.37 1.42
N LYS A 105 -35.28 15.98 0.23
CA LYS A 105 -35.11 17.42 0.06
C LYS A 105 -36.48 18.09 0.24
N VAL A 106 -36.57 19.04 1.16
CA VAL A 106 -37.72 19.96 1.27
C VAL A 106 -37.66 21.04 0.20
#